data_AF-A0A6N7QQV3-F1
#
_entry.id   AF-A0A6N7QQV3-F1
#
_cell.length_a   1.000
_cell.length_b   1.000
_cell.length_c   1.000
_cell.angle_alpha   90.00
_cell.angle_beta   90.00
_cell.angle_gamma   90.00
#
_symmetry.space_group_name_H-M   'P 1'
#
loop_
_entity.id
_entity.type
_entity.pdbx_description
1 polymer ?
#
loop_
_entity_poly.entity_id
_entity_poly.type
_entity_poly.pdbx_seq_one_letter_code
_entity_poly.pdbx_strand_id
1 'polypeptide(L)'
;MRLPIKRRLITFCFLSIALLAGLLLSWPFFGGPAANQLSVAQSAELSLRKALQKQQAQAANLNRYEAQLRQMQTRYVQLLEQLPEQLMLDSLLAELDTQAQTHGLSVIQLTPRPATEHGFYTAVPIEIALSGQWEGIYTFIHQMALLSRMVTLDTIEITPLSARLTLITYWQGNTEATP
;
A
#
# COMPACT_ATOMS: atom_id res chain seq x y z
N MET A 1 -41.99 52.15 82.65
CA MET A 1 -42.42 52.12 81.23
C MET A 1 -42.33 50.69 80.68
N ARG A 2 -43.47 50.02 80.51
CA ARG A 2 -43.57 48.66 79.95
C ARG A 2 -43.39 48.76 78.43
N LEU A 3 -42.25 48.33 77.90
CA LEU A 3 -42.08 48.16 76.45
C LEU A 3 -43.10 47.11 75.97
N PRO A 4 -43.95 47.42 74.97
CA PRO A 4 -45.04 46.53 74.59
C PRO A 4 -44.48 45.22 74.07
N ILE A 5 -45.01 44.10 74.59
CA ILE A 5 -44.62 42.71 74.30
C ILE A 5 -44.43 42.44 72.80
N LYS A 6 -45.19 43.16 71.96
CA LYS A 6 -45.10 43.13 70.49
C LYS A 6 -43.71 43.51 69.93
N ARG A 7 -42.98 44.47 70.53
CA ARG A 7 -41.67 44.92 70.01
C ARG A 7 -40.55 43.92 70.27
N ARG A 8 -40.60 43.18 71.40
CA ARG A 8 -39.62 42.12 71.71
C ARG A 8 -39.80 40.90 70.80
N LEU A 9 -41.05 40.53 70.51
CA LEU A 9 -41.38 39.45 69.58
C LEU A 9 -40.85 39.72 68.16
N ILE A 10 -40.99 40.96 67.65
CA ILE A 10 -40.50 41.32 66.31
C ILE A 10 -38.97 41.24 66.26
N THR A 11 -38.26 41.72 67.28
CA THR A 11 -36.79 41.63 67.32
C THR A 11 -36.29 40.20 67.40
N PHE A 12 -36.96 39.32 68.16
CA PHE A 12 -36.61 37.89 68.21
C PHE A 12 -36.86 37.20 66.87
N CYS A 13 -37.96 37.53 66.19
CA CYS A 13 -38.29 36.98 64.87
C CYS A 13 -37.27 37.41 63.80
N PHE A 14 -36.88 38.68 63.80
CA PHE A 14 -35.82 39.17 62.91
C PHE A 14 -34.46 38.52 63.20
N LEU A 15 -34.10 38.35 64.47
CA LEU A 15 -32.86 37.68 64.87
C LEU A 15 -32.87 36.21 64.44
N SER A 16 -33.99 35.50 64.62
CA SER A 16 -34.11 34.10 64.21
C SER A 16 -34.06 33.93 62.70
N ILE A 17 -34.68 34.84 61.94
CA ILE A 17 -34.62 34.83 60.47
C ILE A 17 -33.20 35.12 59.99
N ALA A 18 -32.50 36.08 60.60
CA ALA A 18 -31.11 36.38 60.27
C ALA A 18 -30.17 35.19 60.56
N LEU A 19 -30.40 34.48 61.67
CA LEU A 19 -29.64 33.28 62.03
C LEU A 19 -29.90 32.12 61.03
N LEU A 20 -31.17 31.90 60.67
CA LEU A 20 -31.56 30.89 59.68
C LEU A 20 -30.99 31.20 58.29
N ALA A 21 -31.05 32.46 57.86
CA ALA A 21 -30.48 32.90 56.61
C ALA A 21 -28.94 32.72 56.58
N GLY A 22 -28.26 33.05 57.67
CA GLY A 22 -26.82 32.83 57.80
C GLY A 22 -26.43 31.35 57.70
N LEU A 23 -27.21 30.47 58.33
CA LEU A 23 -26.95 29.03 58.33
C LEU A 23 -27.21 28.41 56.94
N LEU A 24 -28.29 28.82 56.25
CA LEU A 24 -28.61 28.41 54.88
C LEU A 24 -27.56 28.88 53.86
N LEU A 25 -27.06 30.12 53.97
CA LEU A 25 -26.00 30.61 53.08
C LEU A 25 -24.64 29.95 53.36
N SER A 26 -24.37 29.51 54.59
CA SER A 26 -23.10 28.87 54.95
C SER A 26 -22.99 27.40 54.50
N TRP A 27 -24.11 26.71 54.34
CA TRP A 27 -24.18 25.29 53.96
C TRP A 27 -23.44 24.94 52.65
N PRO A 28 -23.64 25.65 51.51
CA PRO A 28 -22.96 25.32 50.25
C PRO A 28 -21.44 25.56 50.29
N PHE A 29 -20.94 26.41 51.20
CA PHE A 29 -19.52 26.73 51.27
C PHE A 29 -18.68 25.61 51.90
N PHE A 30 -19.27 24.82 52.81
CA PHE A 30 -18.55 23.74 53.52
C PHE A 30 -18.50 22.41 52.75
N GLY A 31 -19.51 22.10 51.92
CA GLY A 31 -19.60 20.81 51.20
C GLY A 31 -18.99 20.78 49.80
N GLY A 32 -18.79 21.95 49.17
CA GLY A 32 -18.29 22.07 47.80
C GLY A 32 -16.88 21.50 47.51
N PRO A 33 -15.85 21.72 48.35
CA PRO A 33 -14.49 21.33 48.00
C PRO A 33 -14.27 19.80 48.00
N ALA A 34 -14.91 19.06 48.91
CA ALA A 34 -14.79 17.60 48.97
C ALA A 34 -15.49 16.90 47.79
N ALA A 35 -16.68 17.38 47.39
CA ALA A 35 -17.39 16.85 46.23
C ALA A 35 -16.64 17.13 44.91
N ASN A 36 -16.03 18.32 44.78
CA ASN A 36 -15.23 18.65 43.61
C ASN A 36 -13.95 17.81 43.51
N GLN A 37 -13.24 17.58 44.63
CA GLN A 37 -12.06 16.71 44.63
C GLN A 37 -12.41 15.26 44.25
N LEU A 38 -13.55 14.75 44.72
CA LEU A 38 -14.02 13.41 44.35
C LEU A 38 -14.35 13.32 42.86
N SER A 39 -15.02 14.33 42.29
CA SER A 39 -15.33 14.39 40.86
C SER A 39 -14.07 14.49 39.98
N VAL A 40 -13.08 15.28 40.40
CA VAL A 40 -11.79 15.40 39.72
C VAL A 40 -11.01 14.08 39.79
N ALA A 41 -10.99 13.41 40.95
CA ALA A 41 -10.34 12.11 41.10
C ALA A 41 -11.02 11.02 40.24
N GLN A 42 -12.35 10.97 40.20
CA GLN A 42 -13.11 10.01 39.39
C GLN A 42 -12.93 10.23 37.89
N SER A 43 -12.91 11.49 37.43
CA SER A 43 -12.64 11.80 36.03
C SER A 43 -11.20 11.48 35.62
N ALA A 44 -10.23 11.72 36.52
CA ALA A 44 -8.85 11.31 36.33
C ALA A 44 -8.72 9.78 36.23
N GLU A 45 -9.36 9.02 37.13
CA GLU A 45 -9.36 7.55 37.10
C GLU A 45 -9.95 6.99 35.80
N LEU A 46 -11.08 7.53 35.34
CA LEU A 46 -11.70 7.16 34.06
C LEU A 46 -10.79 7.47 32.87
N SER A 47 -10.11 8.62 32.90
CA SER A 47 -9.16 9.00 31.83
C SER A 47 -7.95 8.06 31.77
N LEU A 48 -7.37 7.72 32.93
CA LEU A 48 -6.23 6.81 33.04
C LEU A 48 -6.61 5.39 32.61
N ARG A 49 -7.80 4.90 32.99
CA ARG A 49 -8.29 3.59 32.53
C ARG A 49 -8.46 3.52 31.02
N LYS A 50 -9.03 4.57 30.40
CA LYS A 50 -9.15 4.65 28.94
C LYS A 50 -7.79 4.70 28.24
N ALA A 51 -6.83 5.44 28.80
CA ALA A 51 -5.47 5.50 28.27
C ALA A 51 -4.77 4.13 28.35
N LEU A 52 -4.89 3.42 29.48
CA LEU A 52 -4.36 2.07 29.63
C LEU A 52 -4.99 1.08 28.67
N GLN A 53 -6.32 1.10 28.50
CA GLN A 53 -7.00 0.23 27.54
C GLN A 53 -6.53 0.49 26.10
N LYS A 54 -6.31 1.75 25.71
CA LYS A 54 -5.81 2.11 24.38
C LYS A 54 -4.38 1.59 24.16
N GLN A 55 -3.50 1.76 25.14
CA GLN A 55 -2.12 1.26 25.07
C GLN A 55 -2.05 -0.27 25.08
N GLN A 56 -2.89 -0.93 25.89
CA GLN A 56 -3.01 -2.39 25.91
C GLN A 56 -3.54 -2.94 24.58
N ALA A 57 -4.53 -2.28 23.96
CA ALA A 57 -5.03 -2.68 22.65
C ALA A 57 -3.95 -2.53 21.55
N GLN A 58 -3.15 -1.46 21.58
CA GLN A 58 -2.03 -1.28 20.65
C GLN A 58 -0.94 -2.34 20.85
N ALA A 59 -0.58 -2.66 22.09
CA ALA A 59 0.39 -3.70 22.42
C ALA A 59 -0.10 -5.12 22.08
N ALA A 60 -1.38 -5.41 22.31
CA ALA A 60 -2.00 -6.69 21.97
C ALA A 60 -2.03 -6.96 20.45
N ASN A 61 -2.15 -5.90 19.65
CA ASN A 61 -2.12 -6.00 18.20
C ASN A 61 -0.71 -6.26 17.66
N LEU A 62 0.33 -5.73 18.30
CA LEU A 62 1.72 -5.90 17.84
C LEU A 62 2.15 -7.38 17.83
N ASN A 63 1.87 -8.11 18.91
CA ASN A 63 2.14 -9.55 18.98
C ASN A 63 1.38 -10.35 17.91
N ARG A 64 0.15 -9.93 17.57
CA ARG A 64 -0.65 -10.57 16.51
C ARG A 64 -0.05 -10.33 15.12
N TYR A 65 0.40 -9.11 14.84
CA TYR A 65 1.05 -8.79 13.56
C TYR A 65 2.40 -9.50 13.41
N GLU A 66 3.23 -9.56 14.47
CA GLU A 66 4.48 -10.33 14.45
C GLU A 66 4.23 -11.83 14.22
N ALA A 67 3.21 -12.40 14.87
CA ALA A 67 2.83 -13.79 14.65
C ALA A 67 2.37 -14.03 13.20
N GLN A 68 1.61 -13.10 12.61
CA GLN A 68 1.20 -13.17 11.20
C GLN A 68 2.38 -13.06 10.23
N LEU A 69 3.36 -12.18 10.52
CA LEU A 69 4.57 -12.04 9.72
C LEU A 69 5.41 -13.32 9.73
N ARG A 70 5.60 -13.97 10.89
CA ARG A 70 6.31 -15.25 10.97
C ARG A 70 5.59 -16.36 10.20
N GLN A 71 4.25 -16.38 10.27
CA GLN A 71 3.43 -17.33 9.53
C GLN A 71 3.54 -17.12 8.00
N MET A 72 3.55 -15.86 7.55
CA MET A 72 3.77 -15.49 6.15
C MET A 72 5.16 -15.90 5.67
N GLN A 73 6.22 -15.59 6.43
CA GLN A 73 7.60 -15.99 6.11
C GLN A 73 7.77 -17.51 5.99
N THR A 74 7.16 -18.28 6.89
CA THR A 74 7.25 -19.75 6.86
C THR A 74 6.58 -20.31 5.60
N ARG A 75 5.39 -19.81 5.25
CA ARG A 75 4.70 -20.20 4.01
C ARG A 75 5.46 -19.77 2.76
N TYR A 76 6.11 -18.61 2.82
CA TYR A 76 6.91 -18.07 1.74
C TYR A 76 8.15 -18.95 1.45
N VAL A 77 8.87 -19.39 2.49
CA VAL A 77 10.01 -20.32 2.35
C VAL A 77 9.58 -21.66 1.74
N GLN A 78 8.41 -22.19 2.14
CA GLN A 78 7.85 -23.42 1.55
C GLN A 78 7.50 -23.28 0.07
N LEU A 79 7.11 -22.08 -0.38
CA LEU A 79 6.84 -21.79 -1.79
C LEU A 79 8.14 -21.63 -2.59
N LEU A 80 9.19 -21.05 -2.00
CA LEU A 80 10.51 -20.95 -2.61
C LEU A 80 11.14 -22.32 -2.88
N GLU A 81 11.02 -23.27 -1.96
CA GLU A 81 11.49 -24.65 -2.15
C GLU A 81 10.80 -25.38 -3.32
N GLN A 82 9.62 -24.91 -3.74
CA GLN A 82 8.85 -25.45 -4.85
C GLN A 82 9.17 -24.82 -6.21
N LEU A 83 10.10 -23.87 -6.30
CA LEU A 83 10.65 -23.40 -7.58
C LEU A 83 11.92 -24.20 -7.91
N PRO A 84 11.83 -25.31 -8.67
CA PRO A 84 13.01 -25.96 -9.24
C PRO A 84 13.60 -25.07 -10.33
N GLU A 85 14.40 -24.07 -9.94
CA GLU A 85 14.96 -23.05 -10.84
C GLU A 85 15.90 -23.62 -11.92
N GLN A 86 16.65 -24.68 -11.61
CA GLN A 86 17.72 -25.16 -12.49
C GLN A 86 17.22 -26.02 -13.66
N LEU A 87 16.14 -26.80 -13.48
CA LEU A 87 15.64 -27.68 -14.55
C LEU A 87 14.93 -26.90 -15.67
N MET A 88 14.57 -25.64 -15.41
CA MET A 88 13.77 -24.83 -16.31
C MET A 88 14.57 -24.14 -17.42
N LEU A 89 15.84 -23.79 -17.19
CA LEU A 89 16.63 -22.99 -18.13
C LEU A 89 16.99 -23.79 -19.39
N ASP A 90 17.60 -24.97 -19.24
CA ASP A 90 18.05 -25.78 -20.38
C ASP A 90 16.88 -26.21 -21.29
N SER A 91 15.74 -26.56 -20.69
CA SER A 91 14.51 -26.88 -21.43
C SER A 91 13.96 -25.67 -22.19
N LEU A 92 14.07 -24.46 -21.62
CA LEU A 92 13.63 -23.23 -22.24
C LEU A 92 14.52 -22.86 -23.43
N LEU A 93 15.83 -23.06 -23.33
CA LEU A 93 16.75 -22.82 -24.44
C LEU A 93 16.43 -23.70 -25.65
N ALA A 94 16.15 -24.99 -25.42
CA ALA A 94 15.79 -25.93 -26.48
C ALA A 94 14.40 -25.60 -27.10
N GLU A 95 13.45 -25.18 -26.27
CA GLU A 95 12.12 -24.76 -26.72
C GLU A 95 12.18 -23.49 -27.59
N LEU A 96 12.99 -22.51 -27.19
CA LEU A 96 13.21 -21.28 -27.94
C LEU A 96 13.81 -21.52 -29.32
N ASP A 97 14.84 -22.38 -29.40
CA ASP A 97 15.50 -22.71 -30.67
C ASP A 97 14.53 -23.43 -31.63
N THR A 98 13.76 -24.40 -31.10
CA THR A 98 12.74 -25.11 -31.89
C THR A 98 11.64 -24.18 -32.39
N GLN A 99 11.16 -23.27 -31.54
CA GLN A 99 10.15 -22.27 -31.93
C GLN A 99 10.67 -21.30 -32.98
N ALA A 100 11.91 -20.81 -32.84
CA ALA A 100 12.53 -19.93 -33.83
C ALA A 100 12.61 -20.61 -35.21
N GLN A 101 13.09 -21.86 -35.27
CA GLN A 101 13.19 -22.62 -36.51
C GLN A 101 11.83 -22.88 -37.17
N THR A 102 10.80 -23.16 -36.36
CA THR A 102 9.42 -23.40 -36.84
C THR A 102 8.85 -22.19 -37.59
N HIS A 103 9.24 -20.97 -37.19
CA HIS A 103 8.81 -19.72 -37.82
C HIS A 103 9.79 -19.21 -38.89
N GLY A 104 10.71 -20.05 -39.35
CA GLY A 104 11.69 -19.69 -40.38
C GLY A 104 12.71 -18.64 -39.92
N LEU A 105 12.92 -18.51 -38.61
CA LEU A 105 13.96 -17.67 -38.04
C LEU A 105 15.23 -18.50 -37.82
N SER A 106 16.37 -17.90 -38.15
CA SER A 106 17.69 -18.45 -37.82
C SER A 106 18.22 -17.77 -36.56
N VAL A 107 18.49 -18.59 -35.54
CA VAL A 107 19.13 -18.13 -34.30
C VAL A 107 20.61 -17.93 -34.58
N ILE A 108 21.07 -16.68 -34.52
CA ILE A 108 22.47 -16.31 -34.74
C ILE A 108 23.26 -16.50 -33.46
N GLN A 109 22.71 -16.03 -32.34
CA GLN A 109 23.38 -16.06 -31.06
C GLN A 109 22.34 -16.19 -29.96
N LEU A 110 22.61 -17.08 -29.00
CA LEU A 110 21.88 -17.17 -27.76
C LEU A 110 22.91 -17.17 -26.64
N THR A 111 22.87 -16.17 -25.77
CA THR A 111 23.87 -16.02 -24.71
C THR A 111 23.19 -15.68 -23.39
N PRO A 112 23.17 -16.62 -22.43
CA PRO A 112 22.78 -16.32 -21.06
C PRO A 112 23.77 -15.35 -20.43
N ARG A 113 23.26 -14.33 -19.76
CA ARG A 113 24.05 -13.35 -19.00
C ARG A 113 24.19 -13.81 -17.54
N PRO A 114 25.16 -13.27 -16.79
CA PRO A 114 25.27 -13.57 -15.36
C PRO A 114 23.96 -13.30 -14.63
N ALA A 115 23.66 -14.18 -13.68
CA ALA A 115 22.48 -14.04 -12.84
C ALA A 115 22.52 -12.73 -12.03
N THR A 116 21.40 -12.02 -11.99
CA THR A 116 21.20 -10.83 -11.16
C THR A 116 20.36 -11.23 -9.95
N GLU A 117 20.97 -11.16 -8.77
CA GLU A 117 20.26 -11.39 -7.52
C GLU A 117 19.41 -10.18 -7.15
N HIS A 118 18.12 -10.40 -7.01
CA HIS A 118 17.22 -9.51 -6.32
C HIS A 118 16.92 -10.15 -4.96
N GLY A 119 16.73 -9.36 -3.89
CA GLY A 119 16.70 -9.89 -2.52
C GLY A 119 15.67 -11.01 -2.23
N PHE A 120 14.76 -11.30 -3.15
CA PHE A 120 13.75 -12.36 -3.06
C PHE A 120 13.66 -13.27 -4.31
N TYR A 121 14.47 -13.07 -5.36
CA TYR A 121 14.51 -13.89 -6.58
C TYR A 121 15.79 -13.68 -7.37
N THR A 122 16.19 -14.66 -8.17
CA THR A 122 17.34 -14.54 -9.08
C THR A 122 16.84 -14.49 -10.52
N ALA A 123 17.24 -13.45 -11.26
CA ALA A 123 16.90 -13.32 -12.68
C ALA A 123 18.12 -13.65 -13.54
N VAL A 124 17.93 -14.43 -14.61
CA VAL A 124 18.99 -14.72 -15.59
C VAL A 124 18.58 -14.07 -16.92
N PRO A 125 19.20 -12.94 -17.31
CA PRO A 125 18.92 -12.32 -18.60
C PRO A 125 19.44 -13.21 -19.73
N ILE A 126 18.68 -13.33 -20.82
CA ILE A 126 19.09 -14.12 -21.99
C ILE A 126 19.05 -13.19 -23.20
N GLU A 127 20.20 -13.01 -23.84
CA GLU A 127 20.30 -12.26 -25.09
C GLU A 127 20.13 -13.23 -26.27
N ILE A 128 19.22 -12.88 -27.20
CA ILE A 128 18.91 -13.69 -28.38
C ILE A 128 19.01 -12.81 -29.62
N ALA A 129 19.90 -13.18 -30.53
CA ALA A 129 20.02 -12.57 -31.86
C ALA A 129 19.37 -13.50 -32.89
N LEU A 130 18.37 -12.97 -33.61
CA LEU A 130 17.59 -13.68 -34.60
C LEU A 130 17.72 -13.01 -35.97
N SER A 131 17.66 -13.79 -37.03
CA SER A 131 17.52 -13.28 -38.40
C SER A 131 16.39 -13.99 -39.13
N GLY A 132 15.65 -13.25 -39.94
CA GLY A 132 14.54 -13.80 -40.72
C GLY A 132 13.63 -12.72 -41.27
N GLN A 133 12.46 -13.14 -41.74
CA GLN A 133 11.42 -12.24 -42.22
C GLN A 133 10.68 -11.57 -41.05
N TRP A 134 10.20 -10.35 -41.28
CA TRP A 134 9.45 -9.57 -40.28
C TRP A 134 8.26 -10.34 -39.68
N GLU A 135 7.50 -11.06 -40.50
CA GLU A 135 6.34 -11.83 -40.06
C GLU A 135 6.72 -12.93 -39.05
N GLY A 136 7.82 -13.63 -39.30
CA GLY A 136 8.34 -14.64 -38.37
C GLY A 136 8.78 -14.01 -37.05
N ILE A 137 9.46 -12.86 -37.10
CA ILE A 137 9.92 -12.13 -35.90
C ILE A 137 8.72 -11.68 -35.06
N TYR A 138 7.70 -11.10 -35.69
CA TYR A 138 6.47 -10.67 -35.01
C TYR A 138 5.76 -11.85 -34.34
N THR A 139 5.61 -12.97 -35.07
CA THR A 139 4.95 -14.17 -34.56
C THR A 139 5.71 -14.77 -33.38
N PHE A 140 7.04 -14.82 -33.47
CA PHE A 140 7.90 -15.29 -32.39
C PHE A 140 7.74 -14.44 -31.12
N ILE A 141 7.83 -13.10 -31.23
CA ILE A 141 7.65 -12.19 -30.11
C ILE A 141 6.26 -12.37 -29.47
N HIS A 142 5.22 -12.50 -30.29
CA HIS A 142 3.85 -12.71 -29.81
C HIS A 142 3.71 -14.03 -29.03
N GLN A 143 4.30 -15.12 -29.52
CA GLN A 143 4.27 -16.41 -28.84
C GLN A 143 5.07 -16.42 -27.54
N MET A 144 6.20 -15.70 -27.50
CA MET A 144 6.99 -15.53 -26.28
C MET A 144 6.20 -14.83 -25.18
N ALA A 145 5.39 -13.84 -25.54
CA ALA A 145 4.51 -13.15 -24.60
C ALA A 145 3.37 -14.05 -24.06
N LEU A 146 3.06 -15.16 -24.74
CA LEU A 146 2.02 -16.11 -24.35
C LEU A 146 2.56 -17.32 -23.57
N LEU A 147 3.87 -17.45 -23.39
CA LEU A 147 4.44 -18.55 -22.61
C LEU A 147 3.88 -18.53 -21.18
N SER A 148 3.54 -19.70 -20.65
CA SER A 148 2.99 -19.88 -19.29
C SER A 148 4.01 -19.67 -18.16
N ARG A 149 5.14 -19.05 -18.47
CA ARG A 149 6.26 -18.76 -17.56
C ARG A 149 6.38 -17.24 -17.38
N MET A 150 6.93 -16.81 -16.25
CA MET A 150 7.13 -15.38 -15.96
C MET A 150 8.34 -14.84 -16.74
N VAL A 151 8.16 -14.64 -18.05
CA VAL A 151 9.17 -14.06 -18.95
C VAL A 151 8.82 -12.60 -19.20
N THR A 152 9.83 -11.74 -19.20
CA THR A 152 9.67 -10.31 -19.54
C THR A 152 10.59 -9.98 -20.71
N LEU A 153 10.06 -9.25 -21.68
CA LEU A 153 10.83 -8.69 -22.79
C LEU A 153 11.25 -7.29 -22.36
N ASP A 154 12.55 -7.07 -22.19
CA ASP A 154 13.09 -5.79 -21.74
C ASP A 154 13.40 -4.88 -22.94
N THR A 155 14.39 -5.25 -23.74
CA THR A 155 14.87 -4.47 -24.88
C THR A 155 14.74 -5.27 -26.18
N ILE A 156 14.21 -4.64 -27.23
CA ILE A 156 14.08 -5.22 -28.57
C ILE A 156 14.69 -4.24 -29.57
N GLU A 157 15.74 -4.68 -30.28
CA GLU A 157 16.39 -3.92 -31.34
C GLU A 157 16.19 -4.65 -32.68
N ILE A 158 15.69 -3.94 -33.69
CA ILE A 158 15.41 -4.52 -35.02
C ILE A 158 16.08 -3.65 -36.08
N THR A 159 17.06 -4.24 -36.77
CA THR A 159 17.82 -3.56 -37.82
C THR A 159 17.48 -4.17 -39.19
N PRO A 160 17.00 -3.38 -40.18
CA PRO A 160 16.76 -3.90 -41.52
C PRO A 160 18.08 -4.19 -42.22
N LEU A 161 18.20 -5.38 -42.82
CA LEU A 161 19.42 -5.76 -43.56
C LEU A 161 19.59 -4.97 -44.86
N SER A 162 18.48 -4.62 -45.53
CA SER A 162 18.45 -3.66 -46.64
C SER A 162 17.02 -3.20 -46.91
N ALA A 163 16.81 -1.91 -47.14
CA ALA A 163 15.57 -1.38 -47.69
C ALA A 163 15.85 -0.08 -48.45
N ARG A 164 15.65 -0.09 -49.77
CA ARG A 164 15.70 1.11 -50.62
C ARG A 164 14.46 1.14 -51.50
N LEU A 165 13.64 2.17 -51.31
CA LEU A 165 12.41 2.40 -52.04
C LEU A 165 12.49 3.78 -52.70
N THR A 166 12.40 3.81 -54.03
CA THR A 166 12.29 5.06 -54.80
C THR A 166 10.95 5.01 -55.51
N LEU A 167 10.05 5.90 -55.11
CA LEU A 167 8.75 6.05 -55.74
C LEU A 167 8.82 7.22 -56.71
N ILE A 168 8.40 6.99 -57.96
CA ILE A 168 8.24 8.03 -58.98
C ILE A 168 6.75 8.09 -59.31
N THR A 169 6.15 9.26 -59.13
CA THR A 169 4.73 9.51 -59.43
C THR A 169 4.62 10.38 -60.68
N TYR A 170 3.65 10.10 -61.56
CA TYR A 170 3.39 10.87 -62.77
C TYR A 170 2.04 11.59 -62.67
N TRP A 171 1.97 12.80 -63.23
CA TRP A 171 0.75 13.60 -63.38
C TRP A 171 0.59 14.03 -64.84
N GLN A 172 -0.64 14.04 -65.37
CA GLN A 172 -0.94 14.44 -66.75
C GLN A 172 -1.21 15.94 -66.82
N GLY A 173 -0.37 16.67 -67.56
CA GLY A 173 -0.59 18.09 -67.86
C GLY A 173 -1.70 18.29 -68.89
N ASN A 174 -2.57 19.28 -68.66
CA ASN A 174 -3.42 19.84 -69.70
C ASN A 174 -2.67 21.02 -70.35
N THR A 175 -2.25 20.86 -71.61
CA THR A 175 -1.80 21.97 -72.46
C THR A 175 -3.00 22.47 -73.26
N GLU A 176 -3.93 23.16 -72.61
CA GLU A 176 -4.88 24.05 -73.27
C GLU A 176 -4.79 25.42 -72.57
N ALA A 177 -4.82 26.48 -73.40
CA ALA A 177 -4.49 27.88 -73.12
C ALA A 177 -2.96 28.14 -73.10
N THR A 178 -2.39 28.95 -73.99
CA THR A 178 -2.93 30.08 -74.79
C THR A 178 -1.77 30.64 -75.65
N PRO A 179 -2.05 31.59 -76.55
CA PRO A 179 -2.68 31.47 -77.87
C PRO A 179 -1.68 31.20 -79.01
#